data_AF-A0A645CUV9-F1
#
_entry.id   AF-A0A645CUV9-F1
#
_cell.length_a   1.000
_cell.length_b   1.000
_cell.length_c   1.000
_cell.angle_alpha   90.00
_cell.angle_beta   90.00
_cell.angle_gamma   90.00
#
_symmetry.space_group_name_H-M   'P 1'
#
loop_
_entity.id
_entity.type
_entity.pdbx_description
1 polymer ?
#
loop_
_entity_poly.entity_id
_entity_poly.type
_entity_poly.pdbx_seq_one_letter_code
_entity_poly.pdbx_strand_id
1 'polypeptide(L)'
;MFIKIHCPVCGSDMYHDIRLSALEYLHFEGEMEACRYVIKNIEVQDSLTEEELVRSILYSLQKVIHDGIKIETLIEALEANYGVTGNCCMEIIERIQIELGMYCPDRKRLYFADPGESGSYTKKNNLYFF
;
A
#
# COMPACT_ATOMS: atom_id res chain seq x y z
N MET A 1 -8.63 -6.74 -3.45
CA MET A 1 -7.19 -7.13 -3.37
C MET A 1 -6.47 -6.36 -4.44
N PHE A 2 -5.45 -5.58 -4.10
CA PHE A 2 -4.75 -4.77 -5.09
C PHE A 2 -3.59 -5.54 -5.73
N ILE A 3 -3.48 -5.46 -7.06
CA ILE A 3 -2.27 -5.89 -7.78
C ILE A 3 -1.63 -4.71 -8.49
N LYS A 4 -0.30 -4.66 -8.47
CA LYS A 4 0.48 -3.72 -9.28
C LYS A 4 0.61 -4.26 -10.69
N ILE A 5 0.35 -3.40 -11.67
CA ILE A 5 0.56 -3.71 -13.08
C ILE A 5 1.33 -2.57 -13.74
N HIS A 6 2.04 -2.91 -14.82
CA HIS A 6 2.64 -1.92 -15.70
C HIS A 6 1.71 -1.68 -16.88
N CYS A 7 1.18 -0.46 -17.04
CA CYS A 7 0.23 -0.17 -18.10
C CYS A 7 0.93 -0.23 -19.47
N PRO A 8 0.53 -1.12 -20.39
CA PRO A 8 1.20 -1.26 -21.69
C PRO A 8 0.92 -0.08 -22.64
N VAL A 9 -0.04 0.79 -22.32
CA VAL A 9 -0.43 1.93 -23.17
C VAL A 9 0.36 3.20 -22.82
N CYS A 10 0.49 3.52 -21.52
CA CYS A 10 1.18 4.74 -21.07
C CYS A 10 2.51 4.49 -20.37
N GLY A 11 2.87 3.24 -20.06
CA GLY A 11 4.11 2.90 -19.37
C GLY A 11 4.16 3.31 -17.90
N SER A 12 3.03 3.71 -17.31
CA SER A 12 2.94 4.03 -15.87
C SER A 12 2.53 2.81 -15.07
N ASP A 13 3.00 2.74 -13.83
CA ASP A 13 2.55 1.73 -12.88
C ASP A 13 1.14 2.09 -12.38
N MET A 14 0.27 1.08 -12.29
CA MET A 14 -1.12 1.22 -11.84
C MET A 14 -1.47 0.12 -10.85
N TYR A 15 -2.46 0.38 -9.99
CA TYR A 15 -3.00 -0.61 -9.06
C TYR A 15 -4.47 -0.92 -9.42
N HIS A 16 -4.77 -2.20 -9.60
CA HIS A 16 -6.14 -2.67 -9.84
C HIS A 16 -6.72 -3.26 -8.57
N ASP A 17 -7.91 -2.80 -8.16
CA ASP A 17 -8.68 -3.52 -7.13
C ASP A 17 -9.37 -4.72 -7.77
N ILE A 18 -8.88 -5.90 -7.38
CA ILE A 18 -9.40 -7.17 -7.82
C ILE A 18 -10.27 -7.76 -6.72
N ARG A 19 -11.52 -8.05 -7.09
CA ARG A 19 -12.39 -8.92 -6.31
C ARG A 19 -12.27 -10.35 -6.83
N LEU A 20 -11.88 -11.25 -5.94
CA LEU A 20 -11.84 -12.68 -6.22
C LEU A 20 -13.09 -13.35 -5.63
N SER A 21 -13.87 -13.98 -6.49
CA SER A 21 -14.99 -14.84 -6.07
C SER A 21 -14.59 -16.29 -6.36
N ALA A 22 -14.17 -17.03 -5.33
CA ALA A 22 -13.96 -18.46 -5.45
C ALA A 22 -15.31 -19.20 -5.31
N LEU A 23 -15.61 -20.11 -6.24
CA LEU A 23 -16.72 -21.06 -6.06
C LEU A 23 -16.34 -22.04 -4.94
N GLU A 24 -17.25 -22.27 -3.99
CA GLU A 24 -17.07 -23.03 -2.72
C GLU A 24 -16.69 -24.53 -2.88
N TYR A 25 -16.35 -25.00 -4.08
CA TYR A 25 -16.07 -26.41 -4.36
C TYR A 25 -14.67 -26.62 -4.94
N LEU A 26 -13.64 -26.34 -4.15
CA LEU A 26 -12.26 -26.58 -4.57
C LEU A 26 -11.61 -27.65 -3.71
N HIS A 27 -11.46 -28.83 -4.30
CA HIS A 27 -10.58 -29.88 -3.81
C HIS A 27 -9.28 -29.78 -4.62
N PHE A 28 -8.16 -29.54 -3.93
CA PHE A 28 -6.84 -29.49 -4.55
C PHE A 28 -6.14 -30.82 -4.30
N GLU A 29 -5.62 -31.48 -5.34
CA GLU A 29 -4.86 -32.72 -5.20
C GLU A 29 -3.36 -32.45 -4.89
N GLY A 30 -3.07 -31.34 -4.19
CA GLY A 30 -1.73 -31.02 -3.67
C GLY A 30 -1.37 -29.53 -3.66
N GLU A 31 -0.30 -29.20 -2.95
CA GLU A 31 0.21 -27.82 -2.79
C GLU A 31 0.55 -27.17 -4.13
N MET A 32 1.10 -27.92 -5.08
CA MET A 32 1.51 -27.42 -6.39
C MET A 32 0.31 -27.02 -7.27
N GLU A 33 -0.83 -27.68 -7.10
CA GLU A 33 -2.08 -27.37 -7.80
C GLU A 33 -2.83 -26.19 -7.16
N ALA A 34 -2.76 -26.08 -5.83
CA ALA A 34 -3.19 -24.89 -5.10
C ALA A 34 -2.37 -23.64 -5.52
N CYS A 35 -1.06 -23.79 -5.71
CA CYS A 35 -0.19 -22.71 -6.21
C CYS A 35 -0.48 -22.31 -7.66
N ARG A 36 -1.05 -23.21 -8.47
CA ARG A 36 -1.35 -22.99 -9.90
C ARG A 36 -2.85 -22.78 -10.15
N TYR A 37 -3.56 -22.24 -9.16
CA TYR A 37 -4.97 -22.00 -9.31
C TYR A 37 -5.22 -20.95 -10.41
N VAL A 38 -5.85 -21.38 -11.50
CA VAL A 38 -6.25 -20.49 -12.58
C VAL A 38 -7.45 -19.71 -12.09
N ILE A 39 -7.22 -18.47 -11.69
CA ILE A 39 -8.29 -17.54 -11.35
C ILE A 39 -9.05 -17.22 -12.64
N LYS A 40 -10.28 -17.75 -12.76
CA LYS A 40 -11.20 -17.41 -13.84
C LYS A 40 -12.18 -16.35 -13.36
N ASN A 41 -12.57 -15.43 -14.24
CA ASN A 41 -13.54 -14.36 -13.97
C ASN A 41 -13.04 -13.28 -12.99
N ILE A 42 -11.82 -12.76 -13.20
CA ILE A 42 -11.38 -11.52 -12.53
C ILE A 42 -12.16 -10.35 -13.14
N GLU A 43 -12.93 -9.66 -12.32
CA GLU A 43 -13.54 -8.38 -12.66
C GLU A 43 -12.74 -7.28 -11.95
N VAL A 44 -12.17 -6.36 -12.74
CA VAL A 44 -11.58 -5.13 -12.20
C VAL A 44 -12.73 -4.18 -11.92
N GLN A 45 -13.03 -3.93 -10.65
CA GLN A 45 -14.15 -3.08 -10.27
C GLN A 45 -13.79 -1.60 -10.41
N ASP A 46 -12.54 -1.26 -10.11
CA ASP A 46 -12.02 0.09 -10.23
C ASP A 46 -10.50 0.07 -10.39
N SER A 47 -9.93 1.16 -10.89
CA SER A 47 -8.49 1.35 -11.05
C SER A 47 -8.08 2.67 -10.43
N LEU A 48 -7.06 2.62 -9.58
CA LEU A 48 -6.50 3.81 -8.94
C LEU A 48 -5.07 4.02 -9.42
N THR A 49 -4.70 5.28 -9.58
CA THR A 49 -3.29 5.66 -9.66
C THR A 49 -2.60 5.40 -8.32
N GLU A 50 -1.26 5.28 -8.33
CA GLU A 50 -0.48 5.13 -7.10
C GLU A 50 -0.73 6.31 -6.15
N GLU A 51 -0.82 7.54 -6.68
CA GLU A 51 -1.12 8.74 -5.92
C GLU A 51 -2.50 8.69 -5.24
N GLU A 52 -3.54 8.22 -5.93
CA GLU A 52 -4.90 8.11 -5.38
C GLU A 52 -4.98 7.03 -4.29
N LEU A 53 -4.30 5.90 -4.49
CA LEU A 53 -4.20 4.84 -3.50
C LEU A 53 -3.54 5.35 -2.22
N VAL A 54 -2.36 5.98 -2.35
CA VAL A 54 -1.62 6.53 -1.21
C VAL A 54 -2.44 7.59 -0.48
N ARG A 55 -3.12 8.49 -1.21
CA ARG A 55 -3.98 9.52 -0.62
C ARG A 55 -5.15 8.91 0.15
N SER A 56 -5.80 7.88 -0.37
CA SER A 56 -6.88 7.16 0.31
C SER A 56 -6.40 6.49 1.60
N ILE A 57 -5.22 5.86 1.55
CA ILE A 57 -4.57 5.22 2.69
C ILE A 57 -4.20 6.26 3.76
N LEU A 58 -3.58 7.37 3.37
CA LEU A 58 -3.20 8.43 4.31
C LEU A 58 -4.42 9.03 5.01
N TYR A 59 -5.52 9.24 4.26
CA TYR A 59 -6.76 9.75 4.82
C TYR A 59 -7.39 8.79 5.85
N SER A 60 -7.38 7.48 5.57
CA SER A 60 -7.96 6.49 6.50
C SER A 60 -7.06 6.23 7.72
N LEU A 61 -5.74 6.19 7.50
CA LEU A 61 -4.74 5.86 8.52
C LEU A 61 -4.30 7.07 9.34
N GLN A 62 -4.88 8.26 9.13
CA GLN A 62 -4.54 9.47 9.88
C GLN A 62 -4.61 9.30 11.41
N LYS A 63 -5.47 8.40 11.91
CA LYS A 63 -5.61 8.12 13.36
C LYS A 63 -4.62 7.07 13.87
N VAL A 64 -4.04 6.31 12.96
CA VAL A 64 -3.07 5.24 13.25
C VAL A 64 -1.65 5.80 13.16
N ILE A 65 -1.38 6.64 12.15
CA ILE A 65 -0.07 7.23 11.91
C ILE A 65 0.24 8.26 13.00
N HIS A 66 1.27 7.97 13.78
CA HIS A 66 1.79 8.85 14.83
C HIS A 66 3.32 8.76 14.87
N ASP A 67 3.95 9.69 15.58
CA ASP A 67 5.39 9.67 15.74
C ASP A 67 5.87 8.38 16.43
N GLY A 68 6.90 7.74 15.88
CA GLY A 68 7.41 6.46 16.35
C GLY A 68 6.53 5.24 16.04
N ILE A 69 5.59 5.35 15.09
CA ILE A 69 4.78 4.20 14.62
C ILE A 69 5.68 3.08 14.11
N LYS A 70 5.32 1.83 14.43
CA LYS A 70 6.04 0.65 13.93
C LYS A 70 5.65 0.36 12.48
N ILE A 71 6.63 -0.02 11.66
CA ILE A 71 6.40 -0.51 10.29
C ILE A 71 5.46 -1.71 10.29
N GLU A 72 5.62 -2.64 11.23
CA GLU A 72 4.73 -3.81 11.38
C GLU A 72 3.26 -3.41 11.55
N THR A 73 2.97 -2.37 12.33
CA THR A 73 1.60 -1.87 12.52
C THR A 73 1.01 -1.28 11.23
N LEU A 74 1.84 -0.66 10.39
CA LEU A 74 1.41 -0.19 9.07
C LEU A 74 1.17 -1.37 8.12
N ILE A 75 2.02 -2.40 8.14
CA ILE A 75 1.82 -3.61 7.35
C ILE A 75 0.49 -4.27 7.73
N GLU A 76 0.25 -4.48 9.03
CA GLU A 76 -1.01 -5.06 9.53
C GLU A 76 -2.24 -4.22 9.09
N ALA A 77 -2.13 -2.89 9.14
CA ALA A 77 -3.21 -2.00 8.71
C ALA A 77 -3.44 -2.06 7.18
N LEU A 78 -2.40 -2.16 6.38
CA LEU A 78 -2.48 -2.29 4.92
C LEU A 78 -3.05 -3.65 4.50
N GLU A 79 -2.64 -4.72 5.18
CA GLU A 79 -3.17 -6.06 4.96
C GLU A 79 -4.65 -6.14 5.35
N ALA A 80 -5.00 -5.68 6.55
CA ALA A 80 -6.37 -5.81 7.08
C ALA A 80 -7.39 -4.91 6.37
N ASN A 81 -7.03 -3.67 6.02
CA ASN A 81 -7.98 -2.70 5.47
C ASN A 81 -7.98 -2.65 3.94
N TYR A 82 -6.86 -3.02 3.29
CA TYR A 82 -6.69 -2.88 1.85
C TYR A 82 -6.33 -4.19 1.15
N GLY A 83 -6.03 -5.27 1.89
CA GLY A 83 -5.65 -6.55 1.30
C GLY A 83 -4.39 -6.45 0.44
N VAL A 84 -3.47 -5.56 0.80
CA VAL A 84 -2.16 -5.42 0.16
C VAL A 84 -1.26 -6.54 0.68
N THR A 85 -0.58 -7.28 -0.20
CA THR A 85 0.31 -8.38 0.21
C THR A 85 1.71 -7.86 0.54
N GLY A 86 2.42 -8.52 1.47
CA GLY A 86 3.61 -7.99 2.15
C GLY A 86 4.68 -7.28 1.29
N ASN A 87 5.03 -7.80 0.10
CA ASN A 87 6.02 -7.12 -0.76
C ASN A 87 5.52 -5.76 -1.27
N CYS A 88 4.22 -5.62 -1.53
CA CYS A 88 3.60 -4.35 -1.92
C CYS A 88 3.44 -3.40 -0.72
N CYS A 89 3.33 -3.93 0.50
CA CYS A 89 3.22 -3.09 1.70
C CYS A 89 4.44 -2.19 1.88
N MET A 90 5.65 -2.71 1.62
CA MET A 90 6.87 -1.91 1.77
C MET A 90 6.95 -0.75 0.78
N GLU A 91 6.58 -0.95 -0.49
CA GLU A 91 6.55 0.13 -1.49
C GLU A 91 5.59 1.26 -1.07
N ILE A 92 4.40 0.89 -0.58
CA ILE A 92 3.41 1.86 -0.08
C ILE A 92 3.94 2.59 1.15
N ILE A 93 4.61 1.88 2.07
CA ILE A 93 5.18 2.48 3.28
C ILE A 93 6.29 3.48 2.93
N GLU A 94 7.16 3.15 1.98
CA GLU A 94 8.18 4.09 1.47
C GLU A 94 7.53 5.34 0.87
N ARG A 95 6.40 5.18 0.17
CA ARG A 95 5.66 6.32 -0.39
C ARG A 95 4.99 7.17 0.69
N ILE A 96 4.41 6.55 1.72
CA ILE A 96 3.88 7.25 2.92
C ILE A 96 5.00 8.02 3.62
N GLN A 97 6.18 7.40 3.77
CA GLN A 97 7.35 8.04 4.38
C GLN A 97 7.72 9.32 3.63
N ILE A 98 7.78 9.27 2.29
CA ILE A 98 8.08 10.43 1.45
C ILE A 98 7.00 11.51 1.58
N GLU A 99 5.72 11.13 1.48
CA GLU A 99 4.60 12.09 1.47
C GLU A 99 4.44 12.81 2.82
N LEU A 100 4.71 12.13 3.93
CA LEU A 100 4.61 12.69 5.28
C LEU A 100 5.93 13.27 5.82
N GLY A 101 7.03 13.19 5.05
CA GLY A 101 8.34 13.65 5.51
C GLY A 101 8.84 12.88 6.73
N MET A 102 8.65 11.56 6.73
CA MET A 102 9.09 10.69 7.82
C MET A 102 10.48 10.08 7.55
N TYR A 103 11.12 9.57 8.59
CA TYR A 103 12.38 8.85 8.48
C TYR A 103 12.40 7.59 9.36
N CYS A 104 13.24 6.62 8.98
CA CYS A 104 13.38 5.33 9.66
C CYS A 104 14.84 5.05 10.04
N PRO A 105 15.29 5.46 11.24
CA PRO A 105 16.69 5.29 11.63
C PRO A 105 17.01 3.84 12.01
N ASP A 106 16.04 3.09 12.53
CA ASP A 106 16.21 1.75 13.11
C ASP A 106 15.64 0.62 12.24
N ARG A 107 15.12 0.95 11.05
CA ARG A 107 14.39 0.04 10.14
C ARG A 107 13.16 -0.62 10.76
N LYS A 108 12.63 -0.07 11.86
CA LYS A 108 11.48 -0.62 12.58
C LYS A 108 10.38 0.40 12.82
N ARG A 109 10.74 1.67 12.98
CA ARG A 109 9.82 2.75 13.34
C ARG A 109 9.99 3.95 12.45
N LEU A 110 8.87 4.60 12.13
CA LEU A 110 8.83 5.85 11.39
C LEU A 110 8.63 7.02 12.34
N TYR A 111 9.39 8.07 12.13
CA TYR A 111 9.37 9.31 12.90
C TYR A 111 9.13 10.48 11.96
N PHE A 112 8.41 11.49 12.42
CA PHE A 112 8.27 12.74 11.66
C PHE A 112 9.57 13.53 11.70
N ALA A 113 10.03 14.03 10.55
CA ALA A 113 11.16 14.95 10.55
C ALA A 113 10.78 16.26 11.25
N ASP A 114 11.66 16.73 12.14
CA ASP A 114 11.47 18.00 12.84
C ASP A 114 11.58 19.15 11.82
N PRO A 115 10.60 20.07 11.70
CA PRO A 115 10.64 21.17 10.72
C PRO A 115 11.81 22.15 10.89
N GLY A 116 12.64 21.99 11.94
CA GLY A 116 13.80 22.81 12.25
C GLY A 116 15.14 22.37 11.64
N GLU A 117 15.26 21.14 11.14
CA GLU A 117 16.49 20.70 10.45
C GLU A 117 16.35 20.92 8.95
N SER A 118 16.79 22.09 8.49
CA SER A 118 17.01 22.41 7.08
C SER A 118 18.15 21.58 6.51
N GLY A 119 17.88 20.29 6.29
CA GLY A 119 18.69 19.35 5.54
C GLY A 119 17.91 18.83 4.34
N SER A 120 17.74 19.68 3.32
CA SER A 120 17.51 19.27 1.93
C SER A 120 16.46 18.16 1.67
N TYR A 121 15.18 18.36 2.02
CA TYR A 121 14.08 17.68 1.33
C TYR A 121 12.90 18.64 1.12
N THR A 122 12.95 19.35 0.00
CA THR A 122 11.84 20.17 -0.50
C THR A 122 10.67 19.29 -0.92
N LYS A 123 9.58 19.33 -0.16
CA LYS A 123 8.23 19.60 -0.69
C LYS A 123 7.32 20.08 0.45
N LYS A 124 7.00 21.38 0.42
CA LYS A 124 5.85 21.94 1.15
C LYS A 124 4.58 21.35 0.53
N ASN A 125 3.98 20.35 1.16
CA ASN A 125 2.56 20.07 0.99
C ASN A 125 1.85 20.50 2.28
N ASN A 126 1.09 21.59 2.16
CA ASN A 126 0.14 22.04 3.17
C ASN A 126 -0.98 20.99 3.29
N LEU A 127 -0.77 19.94 4.08
CA LEU A 127 -1.84 19.08 4.56
C LEU A 127 -2.38 19.70 5.84
N TYR A 128 -3.33 20.62 5.67
CA TYR A 128 -4.20 21.03 6.77
C TYR A 128 -5.10 19.84 7.12
N PHE A 129 -4.82 19.20 8.25
CA PHE A 129 -5.77 18.30 8.90
C PHE A 129 -6.91 19.17 9.46
N PHE A 130 -8.08 19.11 8.81
CA PHE A 130 -9.35 19.63 9.33
C PHE A 130 -10.28 18.46 9.65
#